data_AF-A0A9P7UGL0-F1
#
_entry.id   AF-A0A9P7UGL0-F1
#
_cell.length_a   1.000
_cell.length_b   1.000
_cell.length_c   1.000
_cell.angle_alpha   90.00
_cell.angle_beta   90.00
_cell.angle_gamma   90.00
#
_symmetry.space_group_name_H-M   'P 1'
#
loop_
_entity.id
_entity.type
_entity.pdbx_description
1 polymer ?
#
loop_
_entity_poly.entity_id
_entity_poly.type
_entity_poly.pdbx_seq_one_letter_code
_entity_poly.pdbx_strand_id
1 'polypeptide(L)'
;GAVKYLIRLCGWASDRGFYIILDQHGAPGAQVAKNSFTGQFANTPGFYSDYQYGRAVKFLEFLRKLAHDNKELRNVGTIELVNEPTNWDSSVQSLRSTFYKNGYNAIRNVEKSLGVSANNYFHIQMMSSLWGSGNPTEFLDDTYFTAFDDHRYLKWANKNDVPWTHDSYISTSCNDNRNGDASGPTIVGEWSISPPDEIENSDDWNRDTQKDFYKKWFAAQVHAYEKNTAGWVFWTWKAQLGDYRWSYRDGVIAGVIPRDLNSIASSGVCG
;
A
#
# COMPACT_ATOMS: atom_id res chain seq x y z
N GLY A 1 -1.86 13.09 -21.59
CA GLY A 1 -1.42 12.60 -20.28
C GLY A 1 -2.25 11.40 -19.81
N ALA A 2 -1.95 10.88 -18.62
CA ALA A 2 -2.55 9.67 -18.05
C ALA A 2 -3.98 9.85 -17.48
N VAL A 3 -4.40 11.08 -17.19
CA VAL A 3 -5.70 11.41 -16.54
C VAL A 3 -6.91 10.75 -17.23
N LYS A 4 -6.98 10.76 -18.57
CA LYS A 4 -8.09 10.11 -19.29
C LYS A 4 -8.18 8.61 -19.05
N TYR A 5 -7.05 7.95 -18.81
CA TYR A 5 -6.99 6.52 -18.53
C TYR A 5 -7.36 6.24 -17.07
N LEU A 6 -6.93 7.10 -16.15
CA LEU A 6 -7.34 7.04 -14.74
C LEU A 6 -8.86 7.11 -14.61
N ILE A 7 -9.49 8.15 -15.19
CA ILE A 7 -10.95 8.33 -15.16
C ILE A 7 -11.67 7.10 -15.71
N ARG A 8 -11.23 6.60 -16.87
CA ARG A 8 -11.84 5.41 -17.49
C ARG A 8 -11.70 4.17 -16.63
N LEU A 9 -10.53 3.93 -16.04
CA LEU A 9 -10.28 2.78 -15.18
C LEU A 9 -11.13 2.86 -13.91
N CYS A 10 -11.19 4.03 -13.26
CA CYS A 10 -12.04 4.25 -12.10
C CYS A 10 -13.52 4.02 -12.43
N GLY A 11 -13.97 4.42 -13.63
CA GLY A 11 -15.32 4.13 -14.10
C GLY A 11 -15.60 2.63 -14.16
N TRP A 12 -14.73 1.86 -14.81
CA TRP A 12 -14.86 0.39 -14.89
C TRP A 12 -14.79 -0.30 -13.53
N ALA A 13 -13.96 0.21 -12.62
CA ALA A 13 -13.83 -0.29 -11.26
C ALA A 13 -15.11 0.00 -10.45
N SER A 14 -15.61 1.23 -10.53
CA SER A 14 -16.83 1.65 -9.86
C SER A 14 -18.06 0.88 -10.35
N ASP A 15 -18.14 0.59 -11.65
CA ASP A 15 -19.23 -0.22 -12.25
C ASP A 15 -19.25 -1.67 -11.74
N ARG A 16 -18.13 -2.14 -11.19
CA ARG A 16 -17.96 -3.47 -10.59
C ARG A 16 -18.00 -3.44 -9.06
N GLY A 17 -18.27 -2.28 -8.46
CA GLY A 17 -18.36 -2.14 -7.01
C GLY A 17 -17.01 -2.13 -6.29
N PHE A 18 -15.88 -1.92 -7.01
CA PHE A 18 -14.59 -1.78 -6.35
C PHE A 18 -14.53 -0.48 -5.55
N TYR A 19 -13.97 -0.56 -4.35
CA TYR A 19 -13.44 0.59 -3.62
C TYR A 19 -12.09 0.98 -4.22
N ILE A 20 -11.83 2.29 -4.37
CA ILE A 20 -10.64 2.79 -5.06
C ILE A 20 -9.81 3.65 -4.10
N ILE A 21 -8.54 3.29 -3.99
CA ILE A 21 -7.48 4.08 -3.35
C ILE A 21 -6.69 4.75 -4.47
N LEU A 22 -6.54 6.07 -4.42
CA LEU A 22 -5.65 6.80 -5.30
C LEU A 22 -4.34 7.09 -4.57
N ASP A 23 -3.25 6.49 -5.04
CA ASP A 23 -1.92 6.69 -4.45
C ASP A 23 -1.06 7.64 -5.29
N GLN A 24 -0.47 8.63 -4.60
CA GLN A 24 0.62 9.44 -5.14
C GLN A 24 1.95 8.67 -5.10
N HIS A 25 2.10 7.72 -6.02
CA HIS A 25 3.23 6.79 -6.05
C HIS A 25 4.60 7.45 -6.31
N GLY A 26 4.61 8.57 -7.04
CA GLY A 26 5.82 9.28 -7.43
C GLY A 26 5.78 10.75 -7.03
N ALA A 27 6.64 11.13 -6.10
CA ALA A 27 6.71 12.50 -5.60
C ALA A 27 7.69 13.37 -6.41
N PRO A 28 7.44 14.69 -6.55
CA PRO A 28 8.33 15.59 -7.28
C PRO A 28 9.73 15.60 -6.67
N GLY A 29 10.76 15.30 -7.45
CA GLY A 29 12.13 15.22 -6.94
C GLY A 29 12.55 13.85 -6.41
N ALA A 30 11.68 12.84 -6.48
CA ALA A 30 11.84 11.49 -5.91
C ALA A 30 11.88 11.51 -4.38
N GLN A 31 10.99 10.74 -3.79
CA GLN A 31 10.97 10.49 -2.34
C GLN A 31 12.01 9.45 -1.92
N VAL A 32 12.57 8.67 -2.84
CA VAL A 32 13.66 7.72 -2.59
C VAL A 32 14.71 7.83 -3.70
N ALA A 33 15.97 7.95 -3.33
CA ALA A 33 17.08 7.98 -4.29
C ALA A 33 17.22 6.64 -5.02
N LYS A 34 17.58 6.69 -6.30
CA LYS A 34 17.89 5.53 -7.14
C LYS A 34 16.79 4.46 -7.14
N ASN A 35 15.54 4.89 -7.01
CA ASN A 35 14.37 4.03 -7.10
C ASN A 35 13.46 4.53 -8.24
N SER A 36 13.36 3.75 -9.32
CA SER A 36 12.53 4.10 -10.49
C SER A 36 11.03 4.06 -10.20
N PHE A 37 10.58 3.36 -9.14
CA PHE A 37 9.16 3.32 -8.75
C PHE A 37 8.65 4.70 -8.30
N THR A 38 9.53 5.61 -7.87
CA THR A 38 9.19 7.02 -7.58
C THR A 38 8.81 7.85 -8.83
N GLY A 39 8.78 7.23 -10.01
CA GLY A 39 8.52 7.89 -11.29
C GLY A 39 9.74 8.60 -11.90
N GLN A 40 10.87 8.66 -11.17
CA GLN A 40 12.12 9.25 -11.64
C GLN A 40 13.34 8.65 -10.92
N PHE A 41 14.35 8.22 -11.67
CA PHE A 41 15.60 7.69 -11.09
C PHE A 41 16.56 8.82 -10.71
N ALA A 42 16.31 9.49 -9.58
CA ALA A 42 17.14 10.60 -9.09
C ALA A 42 18.32 10.10 -8.22
N ASN A 43 19.46 10.80 -8.27
CA ASN A 43 20.64 10.43 -7.45
C ASN A 43 20.45 10.70 -5.95
N THR A 44 19.59 11.65 -5.59
CA THR A 44 19.27 12.04 -4.20
C THR A 44 17.75 12.14 -4.04
N PRO A 45 17.22 11.98 -2.81
CA PRO A 45 15.79 12.17 -2.55
C PRO A 45 15.46 13.67 -2.49
N GLY A 46 15.12 14.25 -3.64
CA GLY A 46 14.86 15.69 -3.76
C GLY A 46 13.49 16.14 -3.26
N PHE A 47 12.60 15.20 -2.88
CA PHE A 47 11.25 15.51 -2.42
C PHE A 47 11.19 16.35 -1.13
N TYR A 48 12.17 16.20 -0.24
CA TYR A 48 12.16 16.75 1.11
C TYR A 48 12.55 18.23 1.17
N SER A 49 11.73 19.08 0.54
CA SER A 49 11.87 20.55 0.56
C SER A 49 10.52 21.23 0.38
N ASP A 50 10.35 22.43 0.95
CA ASP A 50 9.09 23.18 0.88
C ASP A 50 8.58 23.38 -0.56
N TYR A 51 9.50 23.61 -1.51
CA TYR A 51 9.14 23.77 -2.91
C TYR A 51 8.50 22.50 -3.49
N GLN A 52 9.08 21.33 -3.23
CA GLN A 52 8.59 20.06 -3.76
C GLN A 52 7.36 19.56 -3.02
N TYR A 53 7.29 19.77 -1.70
CA TYR A 53 6.08 19.55 -0.91
C TYR A 53 4.91 20.38 -1.45
N GLY A 54 5.11 21.67 -1.73
CA GLY A 54 4.06 22.51 -2.30
C GLY A 54 3.56 22.03 -3.67
N ARG A 55 4.44 21.43 -4.49
CA ARG A 55 4.03 20.82 -5.77
C ARG A 55 3.22 19.55 -5.59
N ALA A 56 3.60 18.69 -4.65
CA ALA A 56 2.85 17.48 -4.32
C ALA A 56 1.48 17.81 -3.71
N VAL A 57 1.41 18.78 -2.79
CA VAL A 57 0.13 19.23 -2.20
C VAL A 57 -0.83 19.72 -3.28
N LYS A 58 -0.36 20.51 -4.26
CA LYS A 58 -1.19 20.92 -5.42
C LYS A 58 -1.69 19.74 -6.24
N PHE A 59 -0.91 18.68 -6.36
CA PHE A 59 -1.34 17.47 -7.04
C PHE A 59 -2.42 16.71 -6.25
N LEU A 60 -2.32 16.66 -4.92
CA LEU A 60 -3.35 16.08 -4.04
C LEU A 60 -4.66 16.88 -4.10
N GLU A 61 -4.59 18.23 -4.13
CA GLU A 61 -5.77 19.08 -4.36
C GLU A 61 -6.41 18.77 -5.72
N PHE A 62 -5.59 18.64 -6.76
CA PHE A 62 -6.05 18.27 -8.10
C PHE A 62 -6.72 16.90 -8.12
N LEU A 63 -6.09 15.86 -7.55
CA LEU A 63 -6.67 14.52 -7.46
C LEU A 63 -7.99 14.56 -6.70
N ARG A 64 -8.06 15.34 -5.62
CA ARG A 64 -9.27 15.40 -4.83
C ARG A 64 -10.42 16.06 -5.59
N LYS A 65 -10.14 17.19 -6.24
CA LYS A 65 -11.11 17.86 -7.09
C LYS A 65 -11.54 16.98 -8.26
N LEU A 66 -10.59 16.28 -8.90
CA LEU A 66 -10.86 15.35 -10.00
C LEU A 66 -11.87 14.27 -9.59
N ALA A 67 -11.73 13.71 -8.38
CA ALA A 67 -12.63 12.68 -7.87
C ALA A 67 -14.08 13.19 -7.65
N HIS A 68 -14.25 14.44 -7.22
CA HIS A 68 -15.57 15.06 -7.06
C HIS A 68 -16.18 15.51 -8.39
N ASP A 69 -15.37 16.00 -9.32
CA ASP A 69 -15.84 16.54 -10.59
C ASP A 69 -16.23 15.45 -11.61
N ASN A 70 -15.87 14.18 -11.37
CA ASN A 70 -16.06 13.08 -12.33
C ASN A 70 -16.81 11.90 -11.69
N LYS A 71 -18.01 11.60 -12.17
CA LYS A 71 -18.86 10.48 -11.70
C LYS A 71 -18.20 9.10 -11.85
N GLU A 72 -17.23 8.97 -12.75
CA GLU A 72 -16.45 7.75 -12.94
C GLU A 72 -15.58 7.44 -11.71
N LEU A 73 -15.25 8.45 -10.89
CA LEU A 73 -14.47 8.33 -9.66
C LEU A 73 -15.35 8.20 -8.41
N ARG A 74 -16.65 7.93 -8.55
CA ARG A 74 -17.61 7.86 -7.43
C ARG A 74 -17.28 6.86 -6.32
N ASN A 75 -16.46 5.83 -6.61
CA ASN A 75 -16.00 4.87 -5.59
C ASN A 75 -14.56 5.13 -5.13
N VAL A 76 -13.96 6.27 -5.49
CA VAL A 76 -12.73 6.72 -4.83
C VAL A 76 -13.08 7.10 -3.40
N GLY A 77 -12.55 6.33 -2.46
CA GLY A 77 -12.82 6.54 -1.03
C GLY A 77 -11.56 6.89 -0.23
N THR A 78 -10.37 6.74 -0.82
CA THR A 78 -9.09 7.06 -0.17
C THR A 78 -8.16 7.77 -1.16
N ILE A 79 -7.40 8.75 -0.65
CA ILE A 79 -6.21 9.27 -1.31
C ILE A 79 -5.02 9.06 -0.38
N GLU A 80 -3.97 8.40 -0.87
CA GLU A 80 -2.70 8.28 -0.17
C GLU A 80 -1.77 9.45 -0.53
N LEU A 81 -1.18 10.06 0.50
CA LEU A 81 -0.42 11.31 0.34
C LEU A 81 0.88 11.11 -0.44
N VAL A 82 1.59 10.00 -0.19
CA VAL A 82 2.81 9.61 -0.91
C VAL A 82 3.18 8.17 -0.57
N ASN A 83 3.45 7.38 -1.60
CA ASN A 83 3.98 6.02 -1.45
C ASN A 83 5.43 5.99 -0.98
N GLU A 84 5.75 5.07 -0.06
CA GLU A 84 7.12 4.69 0.34
C GLU A 84 8.12 5.86 0.44
N PRO A 85 7.83 6.93 1.21
CA PRO A 85 8.84 7.93 1.54
C PRO A 85 10.01 7.25 2.26
N THR A 86 11.19 7.88 2.27
CA THR A 86 12.31 7.43 3.12
C THR A 86 11.85 7.10 4.53
N ASN A 87 12.39 6.01 5.07
CA ASN A 87 12.26 5.60 6.45
C ASN A 87 13.64 5.73 7.14
N TRP A 88 13.64 5.92 8.46
CA TRP A 88 14.86 5.98 9.28
C TRP A 88 15.88 7.07 8.89
N ASP A 89 15.47 8.07 8.10
CA ASP A 89 16.27 9.22 7.65
C ASP A 89 15.90 10.49 8.44
N SER A 90 16.82 11.46 8.60
CA SER A 90 16.54 12.73 9.30
C SER A 90 15.46 13.59 8.63
N SER A 91 15.24 13.40 7.33
CA SER A 91 14.23 14.10 6.53
C SER A 91 12.78 13.72 6.86
N VAL A 92 12.56 12.59 7.55
CA VAL A 92 11.20 12.08 7.87
C VAL A 92 10.41 12.96 8.84
N GLN A 93 11.08 13.80 9.65
CA GLN A 93 10.34 14.74 10.49
C GLN A 93 9.63 15.80 9.64
N SER A 94 10.34 16.40 8.67
CA SER A 94 9.76 17.44 7.78
C SER A 94 8.63 16.90 6.90
N LEU A 95 8.70 15.61 6.53
CA LEU A 95 7.63 14.91 5.85
C LEU A 95 6.34 14.99 6.68
N ARG A 96 6.41 14.68 7.98
CA ARG A 96 5.24 14.64 8.86
C ARG A 96 4.79 16.05 9.29
N SER A 97 5.73 16.90 9.69
CA SER A 97 5.43 18.25 10.21
C SER A 97 4.99 19.23 9.13
N THR A 98 5.46 19.08 7.89
CA THR A 98 5.13 19.96 6.77
C THR A 98 4.25 19.24 5.74
N PHE A 99 4.72 18.15 5.13
CA PHE A 99 4.01 17.57 3.98
C PHE A 99 2.70 16.88 4.37
N TYR A 100 2.69 15.96 5.34
CA TYR A 100 1.46 15.28 5.78
C TYR A 100 0.43 16.27 6.32
N LYS A 101 0.86 17.21 7.17
CA LYS A 101 0.01 18.29 7.67
C LYS A 101 -0.63 19.11 6.54
N ASN A 102 0.17 19.57 5.58
CA ASN A 102 -0.32 20.39 4.48
C ASN A 102 -1.17 19.59 3.49
N GLY A 103 -0.80 18.34 3.19
CA GLY A 103 -1.57 17.44 2.32
C GLY A 103 -2.94 17.11 2.91
N TYR A 104 -3.00 16.77 4.20
CA TYR A 104 -4.26 16.55 4.92
C TYR A 104 -5.16 17.80 4.84
N ASN A 105 -4.62 18.95 5.24
CA ASN A 105 -5.36 20.22 5.25
C ASN A 105 -5.84 20.61 3.85
N ALA A 106 -5.02 20.42 2.82
CA ALA A 106 -5.38 20.76 1.45
C ALA A 106 -6.55 19.90 0.93
N ILE A 107 -6.52 18.58 1.14
CA ILE A 107 -7.63 17.69 0.77
C ILE A 107 -8.92 18.08 1.51
N ARG A 108 -8.84 18.31 2.83
CA ARG A 108 -9.99 18.77 3.64
C ARG A 108 -10.51 20.13 3.19
N ASN A 109 -9.64 21.05 2.78
CA ASN A 109 -10.04 22.36 2.28
C ASN A 109 -10.77 22.25 0.94
N VAL A 110 -10.35 21.36 0.03
CA VAL A 110 -11.10 21.07 -1.20
C VAL A 110 -12.51 20.57 -0.87
N GLU A 111 -12.63 19.59 0.02
CA GLU A 111 -13.94 19.06 0.45
C GLU A 111 -14.86 20.13 1.04
N LYS A 112 -14.34 20.96 1.97
CA LYS A 112 -15.07 22.07 2.57
C LYS A 112 -15.51 23.09 1.51
N SER A 113 -14.64 23.42 0.56
CA SER A 113 -14.95 24.38 -0.51
C SER A 113 -16.05 23.91 -1.45
N LEU A 114 -16.19 22.58 -1.60
CA LEU A 114 -17.24 21.94 -2.40
C LEU A 114 -18.51 21.65 -1.60
N GLY A 115 -18.55 22.00 -0.30
CA GLY A 115 -19.71 21.74 0.56
C GLY A 115 -19.95 20.26 0.86
N VAL A 116 -18.92 19.41 0.77
CA VAL A 116 -19.02 18.00 1.10
C VAL A 116 -19.31 17.86 2.59
N SER A 117 -20.34 17.11 2.97
CA SER A 117 -20.62 16.81 4.37
C SER A 117 -19.54 15.90 4.95
N ALA A 118 -19.14 16.10 6.22
CA ALA A 118 -18.06 15.34 6.86
C ALA A 118 -18.21 13.81 6.75
N ASN A 119 -19.42 13.27 6.85
CA ASN A 119 -19.68 11.82 6.70
C ASN A 119 -19.38 11.25 5.29
N ASN A 120 -19.21 12.13 4.29
CA ASN A 120 -18.87 11.79 2.91
C ASN A 120 -17.43 12.18 2.56
N TYR A 121 -16.63 12.50 3.57
CA TYR A 121 -15.21 12.75 3.35
C TYR A 121 -14.48 11.47 2.94
N PHE A 122 -13.41 11.61 2.17
CA PHE A 122 -12.54 10.46 1.87
C PHE A 122 -11.61 10.20 3.05
N HIS A 123 -11.14 8.95 3.15
CA HIS A 123 -9.96 8.66 3.92
C HIS A 123 -8.73 9.34 3.33
N ILE A 124 -7.88 9.86 4.21
CA ILE A 124 -6.57 10.39 3.85
C ILE A 124 -5.55 9.40 4.40
N GLN A 125 -4.87 8.69 3.50
CA GLN A 125 -3.95 7.63 3.83
C GLN A 125 -2.51 8.14 3.87
N MET A 126 -1.76 7.69 4.87
CA MET A 126 -0.32 7.93 5.03
C MET A 126 0.35 6.60 5.34
N MET A 127 1.65 6.48 5.11
CA MET A 127 2.39 5.32 5.62
C MET A 127 2.24 5.20 7.14
N SER A 128 1.97 3.97 7.59
CA SER A 128 1.88 3.57 8.99
C SER A 128 3.16 3.88 9.74
N SER A 129 3.07 4.05 11.05
CA SER A 129 4.25 4.11 11.92
C SER A 129 5.17 2.89 11.76
N LEU A 130 4.64 1.73 11.37
CA LEU A 130 5.42 0.51 11.09
C LEU A 130 6.31 0.60 9.84
N TRP A 131 6.04 1.52 8.91
CA TRP A 131 6.90 1.78 7.75
C TRP A 131 8.28 2.34 8.15
N GLY A 132 8.34 3.04 9.28
CA GLY A 132 9.59 3.59 9.84
C GLY A 132 9.85 5.08 9.54
N SER A 133 8.85 5.82 9.03
CA SER A 133 8.94 7.28 8.87
C SER A 133 8.43 8.07 10.10
N GLY A 134 8.10 7.38 11.19
CA GLY A 134 7.58 7.96 12.44
C GLY A 134 6.05 7.96 12.52
N ASN A 135 5.48 8.46 13.63
CA ASN A 135 4.03 8.55 13.83
C ASN A 135 3.37 9.52 12.81
N PRO A 136 2.56 9.03 11.86
CA PRO A 136 2.01 9.84 10.77
C PRO A 136 1.09 10.97 11.24
N THR A 137 0.49 10.85 12.42
CA THR A 137 -0.45 11.86 12.93
C THR A 137 0.15 12.83 13.94
N GLU A 138 1.47 12.76 14.22
CA GLU A 138 2.12 13.56 15.28
C GLU A 138 1.86 15.07 15.17
N PHE A 139 1.79 15.61 13.94
CA PHE A 139 1.69 17.04 13.68
C PHE A 139 0.34 17.48 13.08
N LEU A 140 -0.61 16.55 12.94
CA LEU A 140 -1.94 16.86 12.43
C LEU A 140 -2.78 17.52 13.52
N ASP A 141 -3.58 18.52 13.13
CA ASP A 141 -4.50 19.20 14.05
C ASP A 141 -5.82 18.43 14.23
N ASP A 142 -6.08 17.46 13.35
CA ASP A 142 -7.26 16.58 13.30
C ASP A 142 -6.87 15.26 12.62
N THR A 143 -7.53 14.17 13.01
CA THR A 143 -7.31 12.82 12.47
C THR A 143 -8.59 12.21 11.89
N TYR A 144 -9.66 13.01 11.70
CA TYR A 144 -10.91 12.53 11.15
C TYR A 144 -10.71 11.87 9.77
N PHE A 145 -11.11 10.60 9.66
CA PHE A 145 -10.87 9.77 8.48
C PHE A 145 -9.41 9.73 8.03
N THR A 146 -8.44 9.69 8.95
CA THR A 146 -7.11 9.17 8.61
C THR A 146 -7.18 7.67 8.42
N ALA A 147 -6.40 7.14 7.48
CA ALA A 147 -6.14 5.72 7.30
C ALA A 147 -4.62 5.52 7.13
N PHE A 148 -4.16 4.28 7.22
CA PHE A 148 -2.73 3.98 7.15
C PHE A 148 -2.42 2.89 6.16
N ASP A 149 -1.30 3.03 5.46
CA ASP A 149 -0.73 1.97 4.61
C ASP A 149 0.46 1.31 5.30
N ASP A 150 0.53 0.00 5.23
CA ASP A 150 1.73 -0.74 5.59
C ASP A 150 2.14 -1.71 4.47
N HIS A 151 3.42 -1.71 4.15
CA HIS A 151 4.00 -2.57 3.13
C HIS A 151 4.75 -3.72 3.80
N ARG A 152 4.36 -4.95 3.49
CA ARG A 152 4.85 -6.13 4.18
C ARG A 152 5.42 -7.18 3.23
N TYR A 153 6.73 -7.10 3.02
CA TYR A 153 7.49 -8.08 2.24
C TYR A 153 8.44 -8.89 3.14
N LEU A 154 8.15 -10.19 3.35
CA LEU A 154 9.12 -11.08 4.04
C LEU A 154 10.36 -11.38 3.19
N LYS A 155 10.32 -11.11 1.88
CA LYS A 155 11.47 -11.21 0.97
C LYS A 155 12.73 -10.53 1.52
N TRP A 156 12.55 -9.37 2.15
CA TRP A 156 13.64 -8.56 2.71
C TRP A 156 13.65 -8.56 4.24
N ALA A 157 12.93 -9.51 4.87
CA ALA A 157 13.00 -9.67 6.31
C ALA A 157 14.43 -10.06 6.73
N ASN A 158 14.86 -9.53 7.87
CA ASN A 158 16.13 -9.92 8.46
C ASN A 158 16.13 -11.43 8.74
N LYS A 159 17.08 -12.16 8.14
CA LYS A 159 17.20 -13.61 8.25
C LYS A 159 17.36 -14.11 9.69
N ASN A 160 17.92 -13.29 10.58
CA ASN A 160 18.08 -13.66 11.98
C ASN A 160 16.73 -13.64 12.73
N ASP A 161 15.79 -12.81 12.29
CA ASP A 161 14.46 -12.69 12.87
C ASP A 161 13.45 -13.62 12.18
N VAL A 162 13.59 -13.78 10.86
CA VAL A 162 12.78 -14.68 10.03
C VAL A 162 13.72 -15.63 9.27
N PRO A 163 14.14 -16.75 9.89
CA PRO A 163 14.93 -17.77 9.22
C PRO A 163 14.28 -18.24 7.91
N TRP A 164 15.10 -18.58 6.93
CA TRP A 164 14.66 -19.01 5.59
C TRP A 164 14.16 -20.47 5.59
N THR A 165 13.10 -20.73 6.35
CA THR A 165 12.38 -22.00 6.38
C THR A 165 10.90 -21.76 6.16
N HIS A 166 10.19 -22.76 5.62
CA HIS A 166 8.74 -22.68 5.44
C HIS A 166 8.02 -22.41 6.75
N ASP A 167 8.38 -23.14 7.82
CA ASP A 167 7.76 -23.00 9.14
C ASP A 167 7.92 -21.59 9.70
N SER A 168 9.11 -20.99 9.55
CA SER A 168 9.38 -19.61 9.97
C SER A 168 8.47 -18.63 9.22
N TYR A 169 8.38 -18.76 7.89
CA TYR A 169 7.56 -17.87 7.07
C TYR A 169 6.06 -17.99 7.38
N ILE A 170 5.56 -19.21 7.56
CA ILE A 170 4.16 -19.43 7.98
C ILE A 170 3.92 -18.85 9.37
N SER A 171 4.78 -19.16 10.35
CA SER A 171 4.62 -18.69 11.73
C SER A 171 4.70 -17.17 11.81
N THR A 172 5.66 -16.53 11.13
CA THR A 172 5.76 -15.08 11.06
C THR A 172 4.51 -14.47 10.44
N SER A 173 4.05 -14.97 9.30
CA SER A 173 2.86 -14.44 8.63
C SER A 173 1.60 -14.61 9.46
N CYS A 174 1.40 -15.74 10.14
CA CYS A 174 0.23 -15.96 11.00
C CYS A 174 0.17 -15.03 12.22
N ASN A 175 1.31 -14.54 12.69
CA ASN A 175 1.43 -13.67 13.87
C ASN A 175 1.62 -12.18 13.52
N ASP A 176 1.52 -11.82 12.23
CA ASP A 176 1.85 -10.48 11.75
C ASP A 176 0.70 -9.50 12.05
N ASN A 177 0.81 -8.77 13.16
CA ASN A 177 -0.10 -7.66 13.45
C ASN A 177 0.46 -6.37 12.83
N ARG A 178 -0.12 -5.95 11.71
CA ARG A 178 0.28 -4.75 10.97
C ARG A 178 -0.53 -3.50 11.33
N ASN A 179 -1.35 -3.55 12.38
CA ASN A 179 -2.18 -2.42 12.82
C ASN A 179 -1.42 -1.55 13.83
N GLY A 180 -0.55 -0.68 13.33
CA GLY A 180 0.37 0.13 14.14
C GLY A 180 -0.19 1.43 14.69
N ASP A 181 -1.30 1.94 14.14
CA ASP A 181 -1.74 3.32 14.34
C ASP A 181 -3.19 3.40 14.81
N ALA A 182 -3.41 3.88 16.04
CA ALA A 182 -4.75 3.90 16.65
C ALA A 182 -5.71 4.96 16.08
N SER A 183 -5.21 5.91 15.29
CA SER A 183 -5.98 7.05 14.77
C SER A 183 -6.87 6.70 13.56
N GLY A 184 -6.91 5.45 13.12
CA GLY A 184 -7.60 5.06 11.89
C GLY A 184 -7.30 3.61 11.48
N PRO A 185 -7.99 3.09 10.45
CA PRO A 185 -7.72 1.74 9.94
C PRO A 185 -6.39 1.68 9.20
N THR A 186 -5.66 0.59 9.38
CA THR A 186 -4.54 0.21 8.50
C THR A 186 -5.01 -0.72 7.40
N ILE A 187 -4.49 -0.57 6.19
CA ILE A 187 -4.57 -1.54 5.10
C ILE A 187 -3.13 -2.00 4.84
N VAL A 188 -2.93 -3.31 4.61
CA VAL A 188 -1.64 -3.80 4.11
C VAL A 188 -1.63 -3.58 2.59
N GLY A 189 -1.24 -2.38 2.13
CA GLY A 189 -1.40 -1.94 0.75
C GLY A 189 -0.43 -2.56 -0.24
N GLU A 190 0.67 -3.13 0.26
CA GLU A 190 1.58 -3.92 -0.56
C GLU A 190 2.14 -5.13 0.17
N TRP A 191 2.11 -6.27 -0.51
CA TRP A 191 2.76 -7.51 -0.08
C TRP A 191 2.82 -8.49 -1.26
N SER A 192 3.63 -9.52 -1.15
CA SER A 192 3.72 -10.61 -2.13
C SER A 192 4.09 -11.93 -1.46
N ILE A 193 4.25 -12.99 -2.25
CA ILE A 193 4.69 -14.31 -1.78
C ILE A 193 6.03 -14.69 -2.39
N SER A 194 6.89 -13.71 -2.70
CA SER A 194 8.25 -13.94 -3.18
C SER A 194 9.22 -14.09 -2.00
N PRO A 195 10.03 -15.16 -1.95
CA PRO A 195 11.10 -15.30 -0.97
C PRO A 195 12.36 -14.50 -1.40
N PRO A 196 13.39 -14.40 -0.55
CA PRO A 196 14.67 -13.77 -0.87
C PRO A 196 15.28 -14.26 -2.20
N ASP A 197 15.94 -13.35 -2.93
CA ASP A 197 16.53 -13.64 -4.24
C ASP A 197 17.56 -14.77 -4.18
N GLU A 198 18.24 -14.93 -3.05
CA GLU A 198 19.29 -15.93 -2.82
C GLU A 198 18.75 -17.36 -2.78
N ILE A 199 17.48 -17.55 -2.44
CA ILE A 199 16.87 -18.87 -2.26
C ILE A 199 15.73 -19.14 -3.22
N GLU A 200 15.20 -18.13 -3.92
CA GLU A 200 13.93 -18.23 -4.64
C GLU A 200 13.87 -19.29 -5.75
N ASN A 201 15.01 -19.82 -6.18
CA ASN A 201 15.15 -20.87 -7.18
C ASN A 201 15.69 -22.20 -6.62
N SER A 202 15.96 -22.28 -5.32
CA SER A 202 16.37 -23.52 -4.64
C SER A 202 15.26 -24.55 -4.60
N ASP A 203 15.59 -25.83 -4.40
CA ASP A 203 14.61 -26.93 -4.40
C ASP A 203 13.46 -26.72 -3.41
N ASP A 204 13.77 -26.15 -2.23
CA ASP A 204 12.79 -25.85 -1.18
C ASP A 204 11.95 -24.61 -1.44
N TRP A 205 12.29 -23.76 -2.41
CA TRP A 205 11.58 -22.50 -2.67
C TRP A 205 11.17 -22.31 -4.13
N ASN A 206 11.48 -23.26 -5.00
CA ASN A 206 11.17 -23.18 -6.41
C ASN A 206 9.65 -23.06 -6.63
N ARG A 207 9.24 -22.03 -7.36
CA ARG A 207 7.82 -21.69 -7.59
C ARG A 207 7.04 -22.83 -8.28
N ASP A 208 7.69 -23.66 -9.08
CA ASP A 208 7.00 -24.70 -9.84
C ASP A 208 6.79 -25.97 -9.02
N THR A 209 7.73 -26.30 -8.12
CA THR A 209 7.68 -27.53 -7.30
C THR A 209 7.06 -27.31 -5.91
N GLN A 210 7.07 -26.08 -5.37
CA GLN A 210 6.67 -25.77 -3.99
C GLN A 210 5.31 -25.06 -3.89
N LYS A 211 4.40 -25.30 -4.84
CA LYS A 211 3.10 -24.61 -4.90
C LYS A 211 2.24 -24.78 -3.64
N ASP A 212 2.30 -25.94 -3.00
CA ASP A 212 1.55 -26.21 -1.77
C ASP A 212 2.03 -25.35 -0.60
N PHE A 213 3.34 -25.10 -0.50
CA PHE A 213 3.88 -24.15 0.46
C PHE A 213 3.38 -22.73 0.15
N TYR A 214 3.51 -22.27 -1.09
CA TYR A 214 3.07 -20.91 -1.46
C TYR A 214 1.57 -20.69 -1.25
N LYS A 215 0.74 -21.72 -1.46
CA LYS A 215 -0.70 -21.67 -1.16
C LYS A 215 -0.96 -21.47 0.32
N LYS A 216 -0.25 -22.20 1.18
CA LYS A 216 -0.33 -22.02 2.65
C LYS A 216 0.20 -20.64 3.06
N TRP A 217 1.30 -20.18 2.46
CA TRP A 217 1.90 -18.90 2.82
C TRP A 217 1.05 -17.70 2.40
N PHE A 218 0.41 -17.75 1.23
CA PHE A 218 -0.61 -16.78 0.84
C PHE A 218 -1.76 -16.74 1.86
N ALA A 219 -2.31 -17.91 2.21
CA ALA A 219 -3.40 -18.02 3.18
C ALA A 219 -3.02 -17.48 4.57
N ALA A 220 -1.79 -17.74 5.04
CA ALA A 220 -1.30 -17.27 6.32
C ALA A 220 -1.23 -15.73 6.39
N GLN A 221 -0.72 -15.09 5.33
CA GLN A 221 -0.67 -13.62 5.23
C GLN A 221 -2.08 -13.02 5.18
N VAL A 222 -2.96 -13.51 4.30
CA VAL A 222 -4.36 -13.04 4.21
C VAL A 222 -5.08 -13.19 5.55
N HIS A 223 -4.92 -14.33 6.22
CA HIS A 223 -5.56 -14.56 7.51
C HIS A 223 -5.14 -13.51 8.55
N ALA A 224 -3.84 -13.22 8.68
CA ALA A 224 -3.36 -12.23 9.63
C ALA A 224 -3.78 -10.80 9.26
N TYR A 225 -3.78 -10.45 7.98
CA TYR A 225 -4.18 -9.12 7.53
C TYR A 225 -5.68 -8.90 7.77
N GLU A 226 -6.55 -9.82 7.36
CA GLU A 226 -7.99 -9.68 7.59
C GLU A 226 -8.39 -9.78 9.07
N LYS A 227 -7.59 -10.43 9.91
CA LYS A 227 -7.81 -10.50 11.35
C LYS A 227 -7.44 -9.21 12.08
N ASN A 228 -6.37 -8.55 11.67
CA ASN A 228 -5.76 -7.47 12.45
C ASN A 228 -5.92 -6.08 11.82
N THR A 229 -6.13 -5.98 10.51
CA THR A 229 -6.21 -4.73 9.74
C THR A 229 -7.55 -4.62 9.01
N ALA A 230 -7.76 -3.54 8.23
CA ALA A 230 -8.94 -3.37 7.39
C ALA A 230 -8.86 -4.14 6.05
N GLY A 231 -7.84 -4.97 5.86
CA GLY A 231 -7.64 -5.77 4.67
C GLY A 231 -6.27 -5.54 4.02
N TRP A 232 -6.18 -5.87 2.74
CA TRP A 232 -4.92 -5.98 2.03
C TRP A 232 -5.07 -5.71 0.53
N VAL A 233 -3.96 -5.32 -0.11
CA VAL A 233 -3.83 -5.16 -1.56
C VAL A 233 -2.56 -5.90 -2.01
N PHE A 234 -2.72 -6.92 -2.85
CA PHE A 234 -1.59 -7.74 -3.31
C PHE A 234 -0.80 -7.01 -4.39
N TRP A 235 0.52 -6.93 -4.23
CA TRP A 235 1.41 -6.37 -5.24
C TRP A 235 1.92 -7.50 -6.18
N THR A 236 1.42 -7.60 -7.41
CA THR A 236 0.46 -6.75 -8.13
C THR A 236 -0.61 -7.60 -8.85
N TRP A 237 -1.62 -6.97 -9.47
CA TRP A 237 -2.65 -7.69 -10.23
C TRP A 237 -2.06 -8.55 -11.37
N LYS A 238 -1.13 -7.99 -12.14
CA LYS A 238 -0.51 -8.64 -13.30
C LYS A 238 0.91 -8.12 -13.52
N ALA A 239 1.85 -9.02 -13.76
CA ALA A 239 3.20 -8.70 -14.21
C ALA A 239 3.57 -9.45 -15.51
N GLN A 240 4.67 -9.08 -16.16
CA GLN A 240 5.26 -9.80 -17.31
C GLN A 240 6.59 -10.48 -16.92
N LEU A 241 6.65 -11.00 -15.70
CA LEU A 241 7.86 -11.59 -15.12
C LEU A 241 7.95 -13.10 -15.32
N GLY A 242 6.84 -13.78 -15.63
CA GLY A 242 6.77 -15.24 -15.59
C GLY A 242 6.85 -15.81 -14.17
N ASP A 243 6.55 -14.98 -13.16
CA ASP A 243 6.58 -15.34 -11.75
C ASP A 243 5.25 -14.99 -11.08
N TYR A 244 4.49 -16.01 -10.69
CA TYR A 244 3.20 -15.83 -10.03
C TYR A 244 3.32 -15.21 -8.64
N ARG A 245 4.51 -15.24 -8.04
CA ARG A 245 4.74 -14.72 -6.68
C ARG A 245 4.59 -13.20 -6.59
N TRP A 246 4.60 -12.52 -7.73
CA TRP A 246 4.40 -11.08 -7.92
C TRP A 246 3.16 -10.72 -8.77
N SER A 247 2.36 -11.71 -9.17
CA SER A 247 1.24 -11.53 -10.10
C SER A 247 0.02 -12.28 -9.58
N TYR A 248 -0.93 -11.56 -8.97
CA TYR A 248 -2.15 -12.12 -8.41
C TYR A 248 -2.89 -12.99 -9.44
N ARG A 249 -3.05 -12.45 -10.66
CA ARG A 249 -3.70 -13.17 -11.76
C ARG A 249 -3.01 -14.51 -12.06
N ASP A 250 -1.68 -14.50 -12.13
CA ASP A 250 -0.94 -15.73 -12.46
C ASP A 250 -0.89 -16.68 -11.26
N GLY A 251 -0.95 -16.17 -10.02
CA GLY A 251 -1.12 -16.97 -8.79
C GLY A 251 -2.45 -17.72 -8.76
N VAL A 252 -3.53 -17.07 -9.22
CA VAL A 252 -4.83 -17.73 -9.41
C VAL A 252 -4.77 -18.79 -10.51
N ILE A 253 -4.10 -18.50 -11.63
CA ILE A 253 -3.93 -19.46 -12.74
C ILE A 253 -3.09 -20.67 -12.29
N ALA A 254 -2.05 -20.44 -11.48
CA ALA A 254 -1.16 -21.49 -10.97
C ALA A 254 -1.80 -22.37 -9.88
N GLY A 255 -2.98 -21.99 -9.37
CA GLY A 255 -3.67 -22.70 -8.27
C GLY A 255 -3.11 -22.38 -6.87
N VAL A 256 -2.24 -21.39 -6.77
CA VAL A 256 -1.62 -20.94 -5.51
C VAL A 256 -2.56 -19.99 -4.75
N ILE A 257 -3.21 -19.07 -5.47
CA ILE A 257 -4.22 -18.18 -4.91
C ILE A 257 -5.60 -18.78 -5.22
N PRO A 258 -6.47 -19.02 -4.21
CA PRO A 258 -7.78 -19.59 -4.44
C PRO A 258 -8.70 -18.60 -5.17
N ARG A 259 -9.60 -19.12 -6.01
CA ARG A 259 -10.65 -18.31 -6.65
C ARG A 259 -11.71 -17.83 -5.67
N ASP A 260 -11.95 -18.59 -4.62
CA ASP A 260 -12.78 -18.22 -3.49
C ASP A 260 -11.90 -17.91 -2.28
N LEU A 261 -11.68 -16.62 -2.02
CA LEU A 261 -10.86 -16.16 -0.89
C LEU A 261 -11.49 -16.53 0.46
N ASN A 262 -12.81 -16.71 0.55
CA ASN A 262 -13.46 -17.11 1.81
C ASN A 262 -13.00 -18.48 2.31
N SER A 263 -12.50 -19.34 1.40
CA SER A 263 -11.92 -20.64 1.75
C SER A 263 -10.69 -20.53 2.68
N ILE A 264 -10.02 -19.37 2.72
CA ILE A 264 -8.86 -19.12 3.59
C ILE A 264 -9.26 -19.09 5.05
N ALA A 265 -10.43 -18.53 5.38
CA ALA A 265 -10.92 -18.46 6.76
C ALA A 265 -11.06 -19.86 7.41
N SER A 266 -11.37 -20.89 6.62
CA SER A 266 -11.47 -22.28 7.05
C SER A 266 -10.21 -23.12 6.81
N SER A 267 -9.10 -22.52 6.37
CA SER A 267 -7.91 -23.28 5.95
C SER A 267 -7.16 -23.95 7.12
N GLY A 268 -7.33 -23.48 8.36
CA GLY A 268 -6.60 -23.95 9.53
C GLY A 268 -5.09 -23.64 9.51
N VAL A 269 -4.62 -22.80 8.58
CA VAL A 269 -3.18 -22.58 8.37
C VAL A 269 -2.48 -21.91 9.55
N CYS A 270 -3.22 -21.14 10.36
CA CYS A 270 -2.70 -20.43 11.53
C CYS A 270 -3.14 -21.00 12.88
N GLY A 271 -3.66 -22.23 12.91
CA GLY A 271 -4.18 -22.89 14.12
C GLY A 271 -5.67 -22.70 14.31
#